data_AF-A0A9W4D0I4-F1
#
_entry.id   AF-A0A9W4D0I4-F1
#
_cell.length_a   1.000
_cell.length_b   1.000
_cell.length_c   1.000
_cell.angle_alpha   90.00
_cell.angle_beta   90.00
_cell.angle_gamma   90.00
#
_symmetry.space_group_name_H-M   'P 1'
#
loop_
_entity.id
_entity.type
_entity.pdbx_description
1 polymer ?
#
loop_
_entity_poly.entity_id
_entity_poly.type
_entity_poly.pdbx_seq_one_letter_code
_entity_poly.pdbx_strand_id
1 'polypeptide(L)'
;MSWEALENASLAVDRLVGTQTGVFVGICANDYWHRLLSRQNTEIDAYLATGNSHSLAAGRISYSFGFTGASLALDTACSSSLVAVHSACQSLRNQECNLAIAAGVNRIISPQMSINFSRAKMLSPEGRCKTFDQAADGFVRGEGCGVIVLKRLNDAIASNDNILAIIRGSAVNHDGRTSGLTVPNGRAQQTVIRQALENGRVKPEQVSYIETHGTGTPLGDPIEVNALNIVYGDNRANHFPLIIASVKTNIGHLEAAAGMAGLIKVILALQHQEIPPHLHFNTPNSHIDWDKIAVKVPTVILPWVRGNQDRIAGVSSFGFSGTNAHVILAEAPLLEAKSITTEPPVNLLTLSAKTSTALQQLAVRYQNYLKNNRNHALADICFTANIGRSHFNHRLAIITRSKQELQQQFTQFCSGGTPEGLFQGRVRENQVNHRFFPDLEFLSLQNDAKLLFDLAEFYVNGGSVNWEKFYQGYSGCKVVLPNYPFQRQQFWI
;
A
#
# COMPACT_ATOMS: atom_id res chain seq x y z
N MET A 1 -1.31 9.39 3.23
CA MET A 1 -1.54 8.05 2.65
C MET A 1 -1.13 7.97 1.18
N SER A 2 -1.83 8.52 0.18
CA SER A 2 -1.36 8.39 -1.22
C SER A 2 0.04 8.98 -1.45
N TRP A 3 0.35 10.12 -0.82
CA TRP A 3 1.72 10.68 -0.78
C TRP A 3 2.73 9.69 -0.19
N GLU A 4 2.40 9.08 0.94
CA GLU A 4 3.27 8.14 1.64
C GLU A 4 3.50 6.86 0.82
N ALA A 5 2.51 6.41 0.05
CA ALA A 5 2.65 5.28 -0.85
C ALA A 5 3.60 5.59 -2.02
N LEU A 6 3.54 6.79 -2.59
CA LEU A 6 4.48 7.24 -3.63
C LEU A 6 5.91 7.38 -3.08
N GLU A 7 6.09 7.95 -1.90
CA GLU A 7 7.40 8.00 -1.23
C GLU A 7 7.92 6.60 -0.88
N ASN A 8 7.05 5.69 -0.45
CA ASN A 8 7.42 4.31 -0.18
C ASN A 8 7.88 3.58 -1.46
N ALA A 9 7.20 3.84 -2.58
CA ALA A 9 7.61 3.40 -3.92
C ALA A 9 8.84 4.14 -4.46
N SER A 10 9.38 5.11 -3.72
CA SER A 10 10.53 5.94 -4.12
C SER A 10 10.28 6.71 -5.42
N LEU A 11 9.07 7.22 -5.56
CA LEU A 11 8.64 8.07 -6.67
C LEU A 11 8.45 9.51 -6.18
N ALA A 12 9.26 10.43 -6.69
CA ALA A 12 9.14 11.85 -6.43
C ALA A 12 7.87 12.40 -7.13
N VAL A 13 6.96 13.00 -6.36
CA VAL A 13 5.62 13.40 -6.83
C VAL A 13 5.67 14.48 -7.90
N ASP A 14 6.61 15.41 -7.79
CA ASP A 14 6.90 16.47 -8.76
C ASP A 14 7.28 15.94 -10.14
N ARG A 15 7.88 14.73 -10.22
CA ARG A 15 8.18 14.06 -11.50
C ARG A 15 6.99 13.35 -12.12
N LEU A 16 5.89 13.21 -11.39
CA LEU A 16 4.67 12.55 -11.85
C LEU A 16 3.62 13.55 -12.35
N VAL A 17 3.86 14.86 -12.21
CA VAL A 17 2.97 15.91 -12.71
C VAL A 17 2.85 15.78 -14.23
N GLY A 18 1.61 15.81 -14.73
CA GLY A 18 1.28 15.66 -16.15
C GLY A 18 1.28 14.22 -16.65
N THR A 19 1.76 13.25 -15.87
CA THR A 19 1.80 11.84 -16.28
C THR A 19 0.41 11.22 -16.28
N GLN A 20 0.23 10.21 -17.14
CA GLN A 20 -0.98 9.39 -17.24
C GLN A 20 -1.05 8.40 -16.06
N THR A 21 -1.02 8.92 -14.84
CA THR A 21 -1.18 8.15 -13.60
C THR A 21 -2.67 8.01 -13.30
N GLY A 22 -3.17 6.78 -13.22
CA GLY A 22 -4.55 6.48 -12.85
C GLY A 22 -4.77 6.47 -11.33
N VAL A 23 -5.97 6.80 -10.87
CA VAL A 23 -6.38 6.83 -9.46
C VAL A 23 -7.70 6.09 -9.31
N PHE A 24 -7.70 5.02 -8.52
CA PHE A 24 -8.86 4.14 -8.30
C PHE A 24 -9.09 4.01 -6.79
N VAL A 25 -10.19 4.58 -6.29
CA VAL A 25 -10.46 4.66 -4.84
C VAL A 25 -11.72 3.86 -4.50
N GLY A 26 -11.56 2.77 -3.76
CA GLY A 26 -12.66 2.08 -3.11
C GLY A 26 -13.18 2.88 -1.91
N ILE A 27 -14.41 3.38 -1.99
CA ILE A 27 -15.05 4.20 -0.95
C ILE A 27 -16.57 4.02 -1.03
N CYS A 28 -17.21 3.80 0.12
CA CYS A 28 -18.67 3.65 0.19
C CYS A 28 -19.31 4.51 1.31
N ALA A 29 -18.54 4.90 2.34
CA ALA A 29 -19.05 5.69 3.45
C ALA A 29 -19.26 7.17 3.06
N ASN A 30 -20.41 7.73 3.41
CA ASN A 30 -20.81 9.12 3.17
C ASN A 30 -21.40 9.78 4.45
N ASP A 31 -21.09 9.23 5.62
CA ASP A 31 -21.67 9.62 6.90
C ASP A 31 -21.28 11.04 7.34
N TYR A 32 -20.09 11.52 6.98
CA TYR A 32 -19.72 12.92 7.22
C TYR A 32 -20.61 13.91 6.46
N TRP A 33 -20.94 13.60 5.20
CA TRP A 33 -21.88 14.39 4.39
C TRP A 33 -23.27 14.44 5.03
N HIS A 34 -23.80 13.28 5.43
CA HIS A 34 -25.08 13.20 6.12
C HIS A 34 -25.07 14.00 7.44
N ARG A 35 -23.97 13.94 8.19
CA ARG A 35 -23.81 14.72 9.43
C ARG A 35 -23.84 16.22 9.16
N LEU A 36 -23.14 16.70 8.14
CA LEU A 36 -23.14 18.10 7.72
C LEU A 36 -24.54 18.59 7.36
N LEU A 37 -25.30 17.81 6.59
CA LEU A 37 -26.67 18.16 6.18
C LEU A 37 -27.69 18.08 7.33
N SER A 38 -27.39 17.35 8.40
CA SER A 38 -28.30 17.20 9.54
C SER A 38 -28.20 18.32 10.59
N ARG A 39 -27.32 19.32 10.40
CA ARG A 39 -27.20 20.44 11.34
C ARG A 39 -28.33 21.45 11.13
N GLN A 40 -28.78 22.09 12.22
CA GLN A 40 -29.84 23.10 12.16
C GLN A 40 -29.44 24.34 11.34
N ASN A 41 -28.18 24.76 11.42
CA ASN A 41 -27.61 25.89 10.67
C ASN A 41 -26.52 25.40 9.71
N THR A 42 -26.86 24.52 8.76
CA THR A 42 -25.92 24.16 7.70
C THR A 42 -25.84 25.30 6.69
N GLU A 43 -24.72 26.03 6.67
CA GLU A 43 -24.39 26.87 5.52
C GLU A 43 -24.12 25.96 4.31
N ILE A 44 -25.05 25.94 3.36
CA ILE A 44 -24.88 25.24 2.10
C ILE A 44 -24.03 26.15 1.21
N ASP A 45 -22.73 25.86 1.13
CA ASP A 45 -21.77 26.57 0.30
C ASP A 45 -21.15 25.67 -0.78
N ALA A 46 -20.23 26.24 -1.57
CA ALA A 46 -19.52 25.52 -2.63
C ALA A 46 -18.58 24.42 -2.10
N TYR A 47 -18.20 24.45 -0.82
CA TYR A 47 -17.27 23.51 -0.21
C TYR A 47 -17.96 22.24 0.28
N LEU A 48 -19.27 22.27 0.52
CA LEU A 48 -20.04 21.09 0.89
C LEU A 48 -19.78 19.98 -0.13
N ALA A 49 -20.19 20.19 -1.40
CA ALA A 49 -20.03 19.26 -2.52
C ALA A 49 -18.58 18.84 -2.78
N THR A 50 -17.67 19.82 -2.84
CA THR A 50 -16.28 19.56 -3.19
C THR A 50 -15.49 18.88 -2.07
N GLY A 51 -15.93 19.03 -0.81
CA GLY A 51 -15.28 18.47 0.37
C GLY A 51 -15.60 17.00 0.66
N ASN A 52 -16.66 16.44 0.05
CA ASN A 52 -17.26 15.20 0.56
C ASN A 52 -17.73 14.19 -0.48
N SER A 53 -17.94 14.61 -1.74
CA SER A 53 -18.36 13.68 -2.78
C SER A 53 -17.27 12.65 -3.07
N HIS A 54 -17.66 11.40 -3.33
CA HIS A 54 -16.70 10.31 -3.56
C HIS A 54 -15.83 10.54 -4.79
N SER A 55 -16.40 11.08 -5.87
CA SER A 55 -15.65 11.46 -7.07
C SER A 55 -14.54 12.47 -6.76
N LEU A 56 -14.77 13.39 -5.82
CA LEU A 56 -13.77 14.36 -5.37
C LEU A 56 -12.73 13.72 -4.44
N ALA A 57 -13.01 12.59 -3.78
CA ALA A 57 -11.99 11.87 -3.03
C ALA A 57 -10.89 11.33 -3.97
N ALA A 58 -11.27 10.73 -5.11
CA ALA A 58 -10.33 10.33 -6.15
C ALA A 58 -9.76 11.55 -6.90
N GLY A 59 -10.61 12.48 -7.32
CA GLY A 59 -10.23 13.66 -8.07
C GLY A 59 -9.26 14.57 -7.32
N ARG A 60 -9.35 14.66 -5.99
CA ARG A 60 -8.42 15.45 -5.17
C ARG A 60 -7.01 14.87 -5.16
N ILE A 61 -6.84 13.56 -5.25
CA ILE A 61 -5.52 12.93 -5.42
C ILE A 61 -4.95 13.32 -6.78
N SER A 62 -5.73 13.14 -7.86
CA SER A 62 -5.28 13.50 -9.21
C SER A 62 -4.95 15.00 -9.31
N TYR A 63 -5.82 15.87 -8.81
CA TYR A 63 -5.63 17.31 -8.80
C TYR A 63 -4.38 17.73 -8.01
N SER A 64 -4.22 17.20 -6.79
CA SER A 64 -3.14 17.60 -5.89
C SER A 64 -1.75 17.18 -6.39
N PHE A 65 -1.68 16.11 -7.18
CA PHE A 65 -0.43 15.58 -7.74
C PHE A 65 -0.26 15.86 -9.24
N GLY A 66 -1.26 16.50 -9.88
CA GLY A 66 -1.23 16.83 -11.30
C GLY A 66 -1.34 15.61 -12.24
N PHE A 67 -2.01 14.54 -11.83
CA PHE A 67 -2.17 13.34 -12.66
C PHE A 67 -3.25 13.51 -13.73
N THR A 68 -3.02 12.90 -14.90
CA THR A 68 -3.90 13.03 -16.07
C THR A 68 -4.58 11.72 -16.48
N GLY A 69 -4.31 10.61 -15.79
CA GLY A 69 -4.98 9.32 -16.02
C GLY A 69 -6.40 9.27 -15.42
N ALA A 70 -7.09 8.14 -15.64
CA ALA A 70 -8.44 7.91 -15.11
C ALA A 70 -8.51 8.14 -13.59
N SER A 71 -9.56 8.82 -13.11
CA SER A 71 -9.77 9.09 -11.68
C SER A 71 -11.17 8.66 -11.27
N LEU A 72 -11.25 7.52 -10.58
CA LEU A 72 -12.50 6.82 -10.31
C LEU A 72 -12.67 6.57 -8.82
N ALA A 73 -13.88 6.86 -8.32
CA ALA A 73 -14.36 6.36 -7.05
C ALA A 73 -15.28 5.18 -7.31
N LEU A 74 -15.05 4.08 -6.60
CA LEU A 74 -15.72 2.80 -6.80
C LEU A 74 -16.42 2.42 -5.50
N ASP A 75 -17.75 2.27 -5.59
CA ASP A 75 -18.59 1.75 -4.51
C ASP A 75 -19.21 0.43 -4.96
N THR A 76 -18.61 -0.66 -4.52
CA THR A 76 -19.17 -2.00 -4.60
C THR A 76 -19.28 -2.60 -3.20
N ALA A 77 -19.60 -1.73 -2.22
CA ALA A 77 -19.60 -2.06 -0.81
C ALA A 77 -18.27 -2.66 -0.33
N CYS A 78 -18.30 -3.84 0.30
CA CYS A 78 -17.14 -4.49 0.91
C CYS A 78 -16.07 -4.93 -0.09
N SER A 79 -16.39 -5.07 -1.38
CA SER A 79 -15.42 -5.41 -2.43
C SER A 79 -14.74 -4.19 -3.06
N SER A 80 -15.13 -2.96 -2.70
CA SER A 80 -14.74 -1.71 -3.38
C SER A 80 -13.24 -1.58 -3.63
N SER A 81 -12.40 -1.76 -2.61
CA SER A 81 -10.95 -1.64 -2.77
C SER A 81 -10.33 -2.72 -3.66
N LEU A 82 -10.88 -3.93 -3.68
CA LEU A 82 -10.34 -5.00 -4.53
C LEU A 82 -10.82 -4.84 -5.98
N VAL A 83 -12.03 -4.29 -6.19
CA VAL A 83 -12.49 -3.82 -7.50
C VAL A 83 -11.64 -2.65 -8.00
N ALA A 84 -11.21 -1.74 -7.11
CA ALA A 84 -10.28 -0.67 -7.45
C ALA A 84 -8.92 -1.21 -7.91
N VAL A 85 -8.38 -2.23 -7.23
CA VAL A 85 -7.17 -2.93 -7.67
C VAL A 85 -7.36 -3.60 -9.03
N HIS A 86 -8.48 -4.31 -9.24
CA HIS A 86 -8.79 -4.90 -10.54
C HIS A 86 -8.82 -3.84 -11.66
N SER A 87 -9.56 -2.74 -11.45
CA SER A 87 -9.68 -1.64 -12.41
C SER A 87 -8.33 -1.01 -12.74
N ALA A 88 -7.49 -0.79 -11.72
CA ALA A 88 -6.12 -0.31 -11.90
C ALA A 88 -5.25 -1.28 -12.73
N CYS A 89 -5.34 -2.58 -12.47
CA CYS A 89 -4.63 -3.59 -13.26
C CYS A 89 -5.10 -3.61 -14.72
N GLN A 90 -6.40 -3.48 -14.98
CA GLN A 90 -6.93 -3.44 -16.33
C GLN A 90 -6.47 -2.19 -17.08
N SER A 91 -6.51 -1.01 -16.44
CA SER A 91 -6.04 0.24 -17.03
C SER A 91 -4.53 0.19 -17.39
N LEU A 92 -3.70 -0.40 -16.51
CA LEU A 92 -2.28 -0.63 -16.80
C LEU A 92 -2.04 -1.61 -17.96
N ARG A 93 -2.82 -2.69 -18.05
CA ARG A 93 -2.73 -3.70 -19.12
C ARG A 93 -3.18 -3.15 -20.47
N ASN A 94 -4.21 -2.32 -20.47
CA ASN A 94 -4.72 -1.63 -21.65
C ASN A 94 -3.86 -0.42 -22.05
N GLN A 95 -2.84 -0.08 -21.26
CA GLN A 95 -1.98 1.10 -21.46
C GLN A 95 -2.74 2.44 -21.40
N GLU A 96 -3.89 2.48 -20.74
CA GLU A 96 -4.61 3.71 -20.40
C GLU A 96 -3.85 4.53 -19.33
N CYS A 97 -2.98 3.86 -18.56
CA CYS A 97 -2.05 4.48 -17.64
C CYS A 97 -0.69 3.74 -17.62
N ASN A 98 0.35 4.42 -17.14
CA ASN A 98 1.69 3.84 -16.93
C ASN A 98 2.02 3.63 -15.44
N LEU A 99 1.25 4.27 -14.57
CA LEU A 99 1.29 4.16 -13.12
C LEU A 99 -0.16 4.19 -12.62
N ALA A 100 -0.49 3.40 -11.61
CA ALA A 100 -1.82 3.45 -11.00
C ALA A 100 -1.74 3.47 -9.48
N ILE A 101 -2.56 4.32 -8.88
CA ILE A 101 -2.83 4.32 -7.44
C ILE A 101 -4.14 3.59 -7.22
N ALA A 102 -4.10 2.48 -6.48
CA ALA A 102 -5.30 1.82 -5.99
C ALA A 102 -5.39 2.04 -4.47
N ALA A 103 -6.54 2.52 -4.01
CA ALA A 103 -6.78 2.85 -2.61
C ALA A 103 -8.09 2.26 -2.10
N GLY A 104 -8.19 2.07 -0.80
CA GLY A 104 -9.43 1.74 -0.10
C GLY A 104 -9.49 2.49 1.20
N VAL A 105 -10.61 3.13 1.52
CA VAL A 105 -10.80 3.88 2.78
C VAL A 105 -12.14 3.57 3.42
N ASN A 106 -12.12 3.39 4.74
CA ASN A 106 -13.32 3.31 5.56
C ASN A 106 -13.15 4.04 6.90
N ARG A 107 -14.18 4.82 7.26
CA ARG A 107 -14.29 5.53 8.53
C ARG A 107 -15.71 5.41 9.05
N ILE A 108 -15.85 5.32 10.37
CA ILE A 108 -17.10 5.22 11.11
C ILE A 108 -17.25 6.51 11.89
N ILE A 109 -17.89 7.49 11.28
CA ILE A 109 -18.09 8.82 11.86
C ILE A 109 -19.42 8.91 12.62
N SER A 110 -20.43 8.15 12.18
CA SER A 110 -21.80 8.27 12.68
C SER A 110 -22.43 6.92 13.05
N PRO A 111 -23.29 6.85 14.08
CA PRO A 111 -23.82 5.57 14.57
C PRO A 111 -24.91 4.96 13.67
N GLN A 112 -25.52 5.72 12.77
CA GLN A 112 -26.70 5.30 12.00
C GLN A 112 -26.45 4.02 11.20
N MET A 113 -25.29 3.89 10.56
CA MET A 113 -24.94 2.68 9.82
C MET A 113 -24.73 1.48 10.73
N SER A 114 -24.15 1.67 11.92
CA SER A 114 -24.03 0.61 12.91
C SER A 114 -25.40 0.15 13.43
N ILE A 115 -26.33 1.09 13.65
CA ILE A 115 -27.72 0.77 14.01
C ILE A 115 -28.41 0.02 12.87
N ASN A 116 -28.22 0.46 11.62
CA ASN A 116 -28.77 -0.20 10.44
C ASN A 116 -28.28 -1.66 10.34
N PHE A 117 -26.97 -1.90 10.43
CA PHE A 117 -26.40 -3.24 10.36
C PHE A 117 -26.79 -4.12 11.56
N SER A 118 -26.95 -3.54 12.74
CA SER A 118 -27.50 -4.26 13.90
C SER A 118 -28.94 -4.70 13.66
N ARG A 119 -29.81 -3.82 13.14
CA ARG A 119 -31.19 -4.16 12.77
C ARG A 119 -31.26 -5.20 11.65
N ALA A 120 -30.31 -5.17 10.71
CA ALA A 120 -30.15 -6.16 9.65
C ALA A 120 -29.51 -7.48 10.14
N LYS A 121 -29.17 -7.59 11.43
CA LYS A 121 -28.50 -8.76 12.05
C LYS A 121 -27.18 -9.14 11.36
N MET A 122 -26.46 -8.13 10.86
CA MET A 122 -25.15 -8.31 10.22
C MET A 122 -24.00 -8.25 11.23
N LEU A 123 -24.21 -7.60 12.39
CA LEU A 123 -23.19 -7.40 13.39
C LEU A 123 -23.16 -8.50 14.44
N SER A 124 -21.96 -8.94 14.81
CA SER A 124 -21.74 -9.83 15.95
C SER A 124 -22.06 -9.08 17.26
N PRO A 125 -22.91 -9.62 18.15
CA PRO A 125 -23.15 -9.05 19.48
C PRO A 125 -21.90 -8.97 20.36
N GLU A 126 -20.92 -9.84 20.12
CA GLU A 126 -19.65 -9.87 20.86
C GLU A 126 -18.59 -8.93 20.24
N GLY A 127 -18.89 -8.29 19.12
CA GLY A 127 -17.97 -7.36 18.47
C GLY A 127 -16.68 -8.02 17.99
N ARG A 128 -16.78 -9.24 17.42
CA ARG A 128 -15.65 -10.00 16.85
C ARG A 128 -16.07 -10.67 15.54
N CYS A 129 -15.15 -10.73 14.57
CA CYS A 129 -15.31 -11.57 13.39
C CYS A 129 -14.80 -12.98 13.71
N LYS A 130 -15.68 -13.86 14.22
CA LYS A 130 -15.37 -15.27 14.58
C LYS A 130 -15.30 -16.17 13.34
N THR A 131 -14.44 -15.80 12.40
CA THR A 131 -14.40 -16.35 11.04
C THR A 131 -14.05 -17.83 11.05
N PHE A 132 -14.88 -18.66 10.39
CA PHE A 132 -14.82 -20.13 10.30
C PHE A 132 -15.14 -20.89 11.60
N ASP A 133 -15.37 -20.20 12.70
CA ASP A 133 -15.72 -20.80 13.98
C ASP A 133 -17.22 -21.16 14.03
N GLN A 134 -17.56 -22.18 14.82
CA GLN A 134 -18.94 -22.59 15.07
C GLN A 134 -19.79 -21.47 15.70
N ALA A 135 -19.17 -20.56 16.44
CA ALA A 135 -19.81 -19.41 17.07
C ALA A 135 -19.88 -18.15 16.17
N ALA A 136 -19.58 -18.28 14.86
CA ALA A 136 -19.75 -17.23 13.87
C ALA A 136 -21.19 -16.66 13.87
N ASP A 137 -21.35 -15.38 14.21
CA ASP A 137 -22.65 -14.73 14.42
C ASP A 137 -22.75 -13.32 13.80
N GLY A 138 -21.82 -12.98 12.90
CA GLY A 138 -21.73 -11.68 12.25
C GLY A 138 -20.33 -11.09 12.30
N PHE A 139 -20.18 -9.87 11.79
CA PHE A 139 -18.91 -9.14 11.80
C PHE A 139 -18.91 -7.98 12.80
N VAL A 140 -17.72 -7.47 13.13
CA VAL A 140 -17.56 -6.16 13.77
C VAL A 140 -17.05 -5.16 12.75
N ARG A 141 -17.58 -3.92 12.77
CA ARG A 141 -17.11 -2.87 11.84
C ARG A 141 -15.70 -2.44 12.21
N GLY A 142 -14.90 -2.10 11.20
CA GLY A 142 -13.54 -1.57 11.38
C GLY A 142 -13.25 -0.37 10.49
N GLU A 143 -12.22 0.37 10.86
CA GLU A 143 -11.76 1.56 10.14
C GLU A 143 -10.35 1.33 9.58
N GLY A 144 -10.05 1.99 8.48
CA GLY A 144 -8.69 1.96 7.95
C GLY A 144 -8.62 2.53 6.54
N CYS A 145 -7.39 2.74 6.09
CA CYS A 145 -7.12 3.06 4.71
C CYS A 145 -5.80 2.44 4.29
N GLY A 146 -5.78 1.92 3.07
CA GLY A 146 -4.58 1.39 2.45
C GLY A 146 -4.47 1.91 1.02
N VAL A 147 -3.24 2.07 0.57
CA VAL A 147 -2.91 2.54 -0.77
C VAL A 147 -1.74 1.71 -1.29
N ILE A 148 -1.84 1.25 -2.53
CA ILE A 148 -0.74 0.61 -3.26
C ILE A 148 -0.48 1.38 -4.54
N VAL A 149 0.78 1.33 -4.98
CA VAL A 149 1.24 1.88 -6.26
C VAL A 149 1.53 0.71 -7.19
N LEU A 150 0.96 0.74 -8.39
CA LEU A 150 1.02 -0.35 -9.36
C LEU A 150 1.70 0.13 -10.64
N LYS A 151 2.60 -0.69 -11.17
CA LYS A 151 3.20 -0.58 -12.50
C LYS A 151 3.14 -1.94 -13.20
N ARG A 152 3.29 -1.94 -14.52
CA ARG A 152 3.59 -3.18 -15.24
C ARG A 152 4.95 -3.70 -14.78
N LEU A 153 5.09 -5.02 -14.65
CA LEU A 153 6.30 -5.65 -14.10
C LEU A 153 7.57 -5.24 -14.88
N ASN A 154 7.51 -5.24 -16.22
CA ASN A 154 8.64 -4.83 -17.05
C ASN A 154 9.06 -3.38 -16.78
N ASP A 155 8.11 -2.48 -16.59
CA ASP A 155 8.38 -1.06 -16.30
C ASP A 155 8.95 -0.89 -14.88
N ALA A 156 8.51 -1.70 -13.92
CA ALA A 156 9.05 -1.70 -12.56
C ALA A 156 10.50 -2.21 -12.52
N ILE A 157 10.80 -3.29 -13.25
CA ILE A 157 12.17 -3.83 -13.40
C ILE A 157 13.06 -2.81 -14.10
N ALA A 158 12.61 -2.23 -15.22
CA ALA A 158 13.37 -1.23 -15.98
C ALA A 158 13.68 0.03 -15.15
N SER A 159 12.77 0.44 -14.26
CA SER A 159 12.97 1.58 -13.35
C SER A 159 13.71 1.24 -12.05
N ASN A 160 14.17 -0.01 -11.88
CA ASN A 160 14.80 -0.49 -10.65
C ASN A 160 13.94 -0.21 -9.39
N ASP A 161 12.63 -0.46 -9.50
CA ASP A 161 11.70 -0.24 -8.40
C ASP A 161 11.77 -1.38 -7.38
N ASN A 162 11.50 -1.06 -6.12
CA ASN A 162 11.34 -2.07 -5.07
C ASN A 162 9.98 -2.78 -5.24
N ILE A 163 9.98 -3.94 -5.90
CA ILE A 163 8.78 -4.73 -6.17
C ILE A 163 8.41 -5.51 -4.89
N LEU A 164 7.25 -5.19 -4.30
CA LEU A 164 6.79 -5.86 -3.07
C LEU A 164 6.12 -7.22 -3.35
N ALA A 165 5.38 -7.32 -4.45
CA ALA A 165 4.70 -8.52 -4.93
C ALA A 165 4.27 -8.33 -6.40
N ILE A 166 3.85 -9.42 -7.05
CA ILE A 166 3.28 -9.41 -8.41
C ILE A 166 1.79 -9.73 -8.34
N ILE A 167 0.93 -8.89 -8.91
CA ILE A 167 -0.46 -9.26 -9.20
C ILE A 167 -0.48 -10.03 -10.53
N ARG A 168 -0.65 -11.35 -10.44
CA ARG A 168 -0.68 -12.25 -11.60
C ARG A 168 -1.99 -12.12 -12.37
N GLY A 169 -3.11 -12.19 -11.65
CA GLY A 169 -4.46 -12.22 -12.21
C GLY A 169 -5.47 -11.57 -11.27
N SER A 170 -6.56 -11.07 -11.84
CA SER A 170 -7.69 -10.55 -11.07
C SER A 170 -8.98 -10.71 -11.89
N ALA A 171 -10.11 -10.80 -11.20
CA ALA A 171 -11.42 -10.86 -11.81
C ALA A 171 -12.49 -10.24 -10.89
N VAL A 172 -13.57 -9.79 -11.52
CA VAL A 172 -14.78 -9.25 -10.86
C VAL A 172 -16.01 -9.87 -11.52
N ASN A 173 -17.01 -10.25 -10.73
CA ASN A 173 -18.33 -10.66 -11.23
C ASN A 173 -19.45 -10.26 -10.26
N HIS A 174 -20.67 -10.75 -10.50
CA HIS A 174 -21.82 -10.53 -9.64
C HIS A 174 -22.48 -11.86 -9.25
N ASP A 175 -23.03 -11.93 -8.04
CA ASP A 175 -23.79 -13.08 -7.54
C ASP A 175 -25.04 -13.41 -8.37
N GLY A 176 -25.52 -12.43 -9.14
CA GLY A 176 -26.75 -12.53 -9.92
C GLY A 176 -27.98 -12.61 -9.01
N ARG A 177 -28.97 -13.41 -9.42
CA ARG A 177 -30.19 -13.64 -8.63
C ARG A 177 -29.96 -14.72 -7.58
N THR A 178 -30.15 -14.38 -6.31
CA THR A 178 -30.08 -15.28 -5.16
C THR A 178 -31.41 -15.26 -4.37
N SER A 179 -31.50 -15.99 -3.25
CA SER A 179 -32.71 -16.05 -2.42
C SER A 179 -32.99 -14.77 -1.62
N GLY A 180 -32.04 -13.84 -1.58
CA GLY A 180 -32.19 -12.50 -1.01
C GLY A 180 -31.04 -11.61 -1.45
N LEU A 181 -31.25 -10.29 -1.55
CA LEU A 181 -30.29 -9.36 -2.15
C LEU A 181 -28.85 -9.50 -1.60
N THR A 182 -28.72 -9.81 -0.31
CA THR A 182 -27.45 -9.92 0.40
C THR A 182 -26.98 -11.36 0.63
N VAL A 183 -27.66 -12.34 0.04
CA VAL A 183 -27.30 -13.76 0.16
C VAL A 183 -26.21 -14.07 -0.88
N PRO A 184 -25.02 -14.55 -0.45
CA PRO A 184 -23.91 -14.81 -1.37
C PRO A 184 -24.18 -16.01 -2.28
N ASN A 185 -23.50 -16.05 -3.45
CA ASN A 185 -23.61 -17.15 -4.40
C ASN A 185 -22.29 -17.93 -4.54
N GLY A 186 -22.23 -19.14 -3.96
CA GLY A 186 -21.03 -19.99 -4.04
C GLY A 186 -20.57 -20.32 -5.47
N ARG A 187 -21.49 -20.46 -6.44
CA ARG A 187 -21.11 -20.71 -7.85
C ARG A 187 -20.49 -19.46 -8.48
N ALA A 188 -21.00 -18.28 -8.15
CA ALA A 188 -20.41 -17.02 -8.62
C ALA A 188 -19.01 -16.81 -8.01
N GLN A 189 -18.83 -17.14 -6.73
CA GLN A 189 -17.51 -17.12 -6.07
C GLN A 189 -16.53 -18.07 -6.76
N GLN A 190 -16.93 -19.32 -7.04
CA GLN A 190 -16.07 -20.24 -7.79
C GLN A 190 -15.70 -19.68 -9.17
N THR A 191 -16.65 -19.05 -9.87
CA THR A 191 -16.45 -18.49 -11.21
C THR A 191 -15.43 -17.34 -11.19
N VAL A 192 -15.56 -16.40 -10.24
CA VAL A 192 -14.60 -15.27 -10.16
C VAL A 192 -13.19 -15.76 -9.79
N ILE A 193 -13.08 -16.78 -8.93
CA ILE A 193 -11.79 -17.38 -8.57
C ILE A 193 -11.15 -18.05 -9.79
N ARG A 194 -11.90 -18.89 -10.53
CA ARG A 194 -11.39 -19.54 -11.75
C ARG A 194 -10.96 -18.51 -12.79
N GLN A 195 -11.76 -17.46 -13.01
CA GLN A 195 -11.41 -16.41 -13.95
C GLN A 195 -10.12 -15.67 -13.55
N ALA A 196 -9.92 -15.40 -12.26
CA ALA A 196 -8.70 -14.76 -11.79
C ALA A 196 -7.46 -15.66 -11.97
N LEU A 197 -7.59 -16.96 -11.75
CA LEU A 197 -6.56 -17.97 -12.01
C LEU A 197 -6.21 -18.05 -13.50
N GLU A 198 -7.22 -18.11 -14.37
CA GLU A 198 -7.06 -18.11 -15.83
C GLU A 198 -6.36 -16.83 -16.31
N ASN A 199 -6.82 -15.66 -15.85
CA ASN A 199 -6.21 -14.37 -16.17
C ASN A 199 -4.75 -14.28 -15.70
N GLY A 200 -4.41 -14.97 -14.60
CA GLY A 200 -3.05 -15.05 -14.07
C GLY A 200 -2.18 -16.15 -14.66
N ARG A 201 -2.76 -17.05 -15.47
CA ARG A 201 -2.16 -18.31 -15.93
C ARG A 201 -1.55 -19.09 -14.76
N VAL A 202 -2.32 -19.19 -13.67
CA VAL A 202 -1.93 -19.89 -12.44
C VAL A 202 -2.83 -21.11 -12.29
N LYS A 203 -2.24 -22.28 -12.05
CA LYS A 203 -3.01 -23.48 -11.74
C LYS A 203 -3.44 -23.47 -10.27
N PRO A 204 -4.62 -24.01 -9.92
CA PRO A 204 -5.12 -24.01 -8.55
C PRO A 204 -4.13 -24.58 -7.53
N GLU A 205 -3.43 -25.67 -7.85
CA GLU A 205 -2.47 -26.36 -6.98
C GLU A 205 -1.23 -25.51 -6.63
N GLN A 206 -0.92 -24.47 -7.42
CA GLN A 206 0.20 -23.56 -7.14
C GLN A 206 -0.12 -22.56 -6.04
N VAL A 207 -1.40 -22.34 -5.74
CA VAL A 207 -1.83 -21.38 -4.70
C VAL A 207 -1.75 -22.06 -3.34
N SER A 208 -0.97 -21.54 -2.40
CA SER A 208 -0.81 -22.14 -1.08
C SER A 208 -1.61 -21.45 0.02
N TYR A 209 -2.01 -20.20 -0.20
CA TYR A 209 -2.69 -19.37 0.81
C TYR A 209 -3.83 -18.54 0.22
N ILE A 210 -4.98 -18.48 0.88
CA ILE A 210 -6.07 -17.55 0.55
C ILE A 210 -6.36 -16.65 1.75
N GLU A 211 -6.25 -15.35 1.52
CA GLU A 211 -6.85 -14.34 2.36
C GLU A 211 -8.32 -14.17 1.95
N THR A 212 -9.19 -14.76 2.75
CA THR A 212 -10.63 -14.88 2.47
C THR A 212 -11.39 -13.58 2.71
N HIS A 213 -12.60 -13.49 2.18
CA HIS A 213 -13.55 -12.48 2.59
C HIS A 213 -13.93 -12.68 4.07
N GLY A 214 -14.26 -13.91 4.47
CA GLY A 214 -14.22 -14.40 5.85
C GLY A 214 -14.73 -13.39 6.88
N THR A 215 -16.03 -13.15 6.89
CA THR A 215 -16.67 -12.15 7.76
C THR A 215 -17.10 -12.69 9.11
N GLY A 216 -17.06 -14.00 9.35
CA GLY A 216 -17.59 -14.58 10.59
C GLY A 216 -19.11 -14.69 10.56
N THR A 217 -19.68 -14.93 9.37
CA THR A 217 -21.12 -15.08 9.22
C THR A 217 -21.51 -16.55 9.12
N PRO A 218 -22.58 -17.01 9.78
CA PRO A 218 -22.93 -18.43 9.84
C PRO A 218 -23.24 -19.02 8.46
N LEU A 219 -23.77 -18.21 7.54
CA LEU A 219 -24.08 -18.62 6.17
C LEU A 219 -22.92 -18.38 5.19
N GLY A 220 -22.26 -17.23 5.26
CA GLY A 220 -21.25 -16.84 4.28
C GLY A 220 -19.97 -17.67 4.38
N ASP A 221 -19.52 -17.97 5.60
CA ASP A 221 -18.25 -18.67 5.82
C ASP A 221 -18.27 -20.10 5.22
N PRO A 222 -19.31 -20.95 5.44
CA PRO A 222 -19.40 -22.24 4.76
C PRO A 222 -19.49 -22.14 3.24
N ILE A 223 -20.19 -21.14 2.71
CA ILE A 223 -20.30 -20.94 1.25
C ILE A 223 -18.93 -20.64 0.64
N GLU A 224 -18.16 -19.75 1.27
CA GLU A 224 -16.82 -19.39 0.80
C GLU A 224 -15.84 -20.56 0.88
N VAL A 225 -15.80 -21.27 2.01
CA VAL A 225 -14.88 -22.42 2.18
C VAL A 225 -15.21 -23.54 1.19
N ASN A 226 -16.49 -23.84 0.95
CA ASN A 226 -16.90 -24.83 -0.03
C ASN A 226 -16.55 -24.39 -1.46
N ALA A 227 -16.72 -23.12 -1.81
CA ALA A 227 -16.30 -22.58 -3.11
C ALA A 227 -14.79 -22.72 -3.31
N LEU A 228 -13.99 -22.41 -2.29
CA LEU A 228 -12.53 -22.58 -2.32
C LEU A 228 -12.15 -24.05 -2.47
N ASN A 229 -12.76 -24.96 -1.70
CA ASN A 229 -12.48 -26.39 -1.82
C ASN A 229 -12.80 -26.93 -3.21
N ILE A 230 -13.90 -26.49 -3.84
CA ILE A 230 -14.26 -26.92 -5.20
C ILE A 230 -13.26 -26.41 -6.25
N VAL A 231 -12.67 -25.23 -6.08
CA VAL A 231 -11.72 -24.67 -7.06
C VAL A 231 -10.29 -25.15 -6.82
N TYR A 232 -9.88 -25.26 -5.57
CA TYR A 232 -8.50 -25.51 -5.17
C TYR A 232 -8.26 -26.91 -4.63
N GLY A 233 -9.28 -27.61 -4.16
CA GLY A 233 -9.14 -28.88 -3.43
C GLY A 233 -8.75 -30.06 -4.31
N ASP A 234 -9.13 -30.05 -5.59
CA ASP A 234 -8.78 -31.09 -6.54
C ASP A 234 -7.24 -31.23 -6.67
N ASN A 235 -6.75 -32.46 -6.67
CA ASN A 235 -5.32 -32.81 -6.77
C ASN A 235 -4.42 -32.26 -5.65
N ARG A 236 -4.96 -31.79 -4.52
CA ARG A 236 -4.15 -31.50 -3.33
C ARG A 236 -3.88 -32.75 -2.52
N ALA A 237 -2.60 -33.02 -2.31
CA ALA A 237 -2.20 -34.00 -1.31
C ALA A 237 -2.54 -33.48 0.11
N ASN A 238 -2.99 -34.36 1.00
CA ASN A 238 -3.31 -34.01 2.39
C ASN A 238 -2.12 -33.36 3.15
N HIS A 239 -0.88 -33.62 2.70
CA HIS A 239 0.34 -33.02 3.26
C HIS A 239 0.65 -31.61 2.73
N PHE A 240 -0.10 -31.10 1.74
CA PHE A 240 0.03 -29.74 1.21
C PHE A 240 -1.35 -29.05 1.10
N PRO A 241 -2.02 -28.83 2.25
CA PRO A 241 -3.36 -28.26 2.28
C PRO A 241 -3.35 -26.80 1.82
N LEU A 242 -4.49 -26.33 1.33
CA LEU A 242 -4.72 -24.90 1.15
C LEU A 242 -4.84 -24.23 2.52
N ILE A 243 -4.00 -23.23 2.78
CA ILE A 243 -4.12 -22.41 3.98
C ILE A 243 -5.13 -21.30 3.73
N ILE A 244 -6.08 -21.09 4.65
CA ILE A 244 -7.04 -19.99 4.58
C ILE A 244 -7.01 -19.18 5.86
N ALA A 245 -7.13 -17.85 5.75
CA ALA A 245 -7.28 -16.96 6.90
C ALA A 245 -8.05 -15.69 6.54
N SER A 246 -8.39 -14.88 7.54
CA SER A 246 -9.01 -13.56 7.39
C SER A 246 -8.41 -12.57 8.39
N VAL A 247 -7.93 -11.43 7.90
CA VAL A 247 -7.45 -10.28 8.67
C VAL A 247 -8.57 -9.64 9.50
N LYS A 248 -9.83 -9.89 9.14
CA LYS A 248 -10.98 -9.34 9.88
C LYS A 248 -11.05 -9.88 11.29
N THR A 249 -10.43 -11.03 11.56
CA THR A 249 -10.26 -11.57 12.92
C THR A 249 -9.37 -10.67 13.80
N ASN A 250 -8.46 -9.88 13.22
CA ASN A 250 -7.57 -8.97 13.93
C ASN A 250 -8.12 -7.54 14.05
N ILE A 251 -8.69 -7.00 12.97
CA ILE A 251 -8.99 -5.56 12.84
C ILE A 251 -10.47 -5.26 12.51
N GLY A 252 -11.32 -6.29 12.50
CA GLY A 252 -12.71 -6.16 12.08
C GLY A 252 -12.89 -6.00 10.57
N HIS A 253 -14.12 -5.80 10.16
CA HIS A 253 -14.49 -5.62 8.77
C HIS A 253 -14.35 -4.16 8.35
N LEU A 254 -13.29 -3.87 7.61
CA LEU A 254 -12.97 -2.53 7.07
C LEU A 254 -13.84 -2.09 5.87
N GLU A 255 -14.98 -2.74 5.63
CA GLU A 255 -15.95 -2.40 4.56
C GLU A 255 -15.23 -2.12 3.22
N ALA A 256 -15.32 -0.90 2.66
CA ALA A 256 -14.67 -0.54 1.40
C ALA A 256 -13.13 -0.77 1.40
N ALA A 257 -12.46 -0.68 2.55
CA ALA A 257 -11.02 -0.91 2.69
C ALA A 257 -10.64 -2.37 3.01
N ALA A 258 -11.62 -3.28 3.13
CA ALA A 258 -11.35 -4.66 3.54
C ALA A 258 -10.46 -5.44 2.57
N GLY A 259 -10.71 -5.31 1.26
CA GLY A 259 -9.88 -5.93 0.23
C GLY A 259 -8.42 -5.46 0.27
N MET A 260 -8.22 -4.16 0.47
CA MET A 260 -6.88 -3.57 0.60
C MET A 260 -6.12 -4.06 1.85
N ALA A 261 -6.82 -4.20 2.99
CA ALA A 261 -6.21 -4.72 4.20
C ALA A 261 -5.74 -6.18 4.02
N GLY A 262 -6.57 -7.02 3.39
CA GLY A 262 -6.20 -8.40 3.05
C GLY A 262 -5.02 -8.46 2.08
N LEU A 263 -5.01 -7.61 1.05
CA LEU A 263 -3.92 -7.51 0.09
C LEU A 263 -2.59 -7.15 0.75
N ILE A 264 -2.59 -6.13 1.61
CA ILE A 264 -1.39 -5.70 2.34
C ILE A 264 -0.90 -6.81 3.28
N LYS A 265 -1.81 -7.52 3.98
CA LYS A 265 -1.44 -8.68 4.81
C LYS A 265 -0.74 -9.76 3.99
N VAL A 266 -1.24 -10.10 2.81
CA VAL A 266 -0.60 -11.09 1.93
C VAL A 266 0.77 -10.62 1.47
N ILE A 267 0.92 -9.34 1.08
CA ILE A 267 2.21 -8.77 0.68
C ILE A 267 3.22 -8.88 1.84
N LEU A 268 2.83 -8.51 3.05
CA LEU A 268 3.68 -8.64 4.24
C LEU A 268 4.03 -10.11 4.53
N ALA A 269 3.06 -11.03 4.41
CA ALA A 269 3.30 -12.47 4.58
C ALA A 269 4.34 -13.02 3.58
N LEU A 270 4.29 -12.58 2.32
CA LEU A 270 5.28 -12.94 1.30
C LEU A 270 6.69 -12.40 1.66
N GLN A 271 6.76 -11.14 2.11
CA GLN A 271 8.02 -10.48 2.48
C GLN A 271 8.66 -11.10 3.72
N HIS A 272 7.86 -11.39 4.75
CA HIS A 272 8.32 -12.00 6.00
C HIS A 272 8.45 -13.52 5.90
N GLN A 273 7.96 -14.13 4.82
CA GLN A 273 7.96 -15.58 4.62
C GLN A 273 7.23 -16.34 5.72
N GLU A 274 6.13 -15.76 6.21
CA GLU A 274 5.34 -16.27 7.33
C GLU A 274 3.86 -15.95 7.12
N ILE A 275 2.98 -16.91 7.39
CA ILE A 275 1.53 -16.70 7.45
C ILE A 275 1.15 -16.47 8.92
N PRO A 276 0.60 -15.29 9.28
CA PRO A 276 0.29 -14.97 10.67
C PRO A 276 -0.95 -15.74 11.18
N PRO A 277 -1.12 -15.85 12.51
CA PRO A 277 -2.25 -16.55 13.12
C PRO A 277 -3.61 -15.92 12.77
N HIS A 278 -4.58 -16.78 12.54
CA HIS A 278 -6.00 -16.49 12.43
C HIS A 278 -6.64 -16.56 13.83
N LEU A 279 -7.32 -15.49 14.24
CA LEU A 279 -7.85 -15.36 15.59
C LEU A 279 -9.29 -15.88 15.70
N HIS A 280 -9.73 -16.13 16.93
CA HIS A 280 -11.12 -16.50 17.27
C HIS A 280 -11.62 -17.79 16.61
N PHE A 281 -10.72 -18.72 16.30
CA PHE A 281 -11.03 -20.04 15.75
C PHE A 281 -10.69 -21.12 16.80
N ASN A 282 -11.72 -21.53 17.55
CA ASN A 282 -11.64 -22.50 18.63
C ASN A 282 -12.32 -23.82 18.24
N THR A 283 -13.54 -23.74 17.70
CA THR A 283 -14.34 -24.89 17.29
C THR A 283 -14.68 -24.74 15.81
N PRO A 284 -14.19 -25.62 14.92
CA PRO A 284 -14.49 -25.54 13.50
C PRO A 284 -15.99 -25.59 13.22
N ASN A 285 -16.48 -24.76 12.30
CA ASN A 285 -17.90 -24.72 11.95
C ASN A 285 -18.37 -26.05 11.34
N SER A 286 -19.36 -26.68 11.96
CA SER A 286 -19.91 -28.00 11.57
C SER A 286 -20.62 -28.05 10.21
N HIS A 287 -20.94 -26.89 9.61
CA HIS A 287 -21.48 -26.82 8.25
C HIS A 287 -20.41 -27.00 7.16
N ILE A 288 -19.14 -27.12 7.56
CA ILE A 288 -18.00 -27.41 6.70
C ILE A 288 -17.49 -28.80 7.06
N ASP A 289 -17.36 -29.67 6.06
CA ASP A 289 -16.86 -31.04 6.25
C ASP A 289 -15.32 -31.05 6.27
N TRP A 290 -14.75 -30.56 7.37
CA TRP A 290 -13.30 -30.34 7.53
C TRP A 290 -12.47 -31.61 7.31
N ASP A 291 -13.01 -32.79 7.60
CA ASP A 291 -12.33 -34.08 7.44
C ASP A 291 -12.21 -34.51 5.96
N LYS A 292 -13.03 -33.94 5.07
CA LYS A 292 -13.05 -34.26 3.64
C LYS A 292 -12.43 -33.21 2.74
N ILE A 293 -11.96 -32.09 3.30
CA ILE A 293 -11.37 -31.00 2.53
C ILE A 293 -9.89 -30.83 2.89
N ALA A 294 -9.06 -30.59 1.88
CA ALA A 294 -7.63 -30.32 2.07
C ALA A 294 -7.38 -28.84 2.42
N VAL A 295 -8.10 -28.30 3.42
CA VAL A 295 -8.06 -26.89 3.83
C VAL A 295 -7.70 -26.77 5.31
N LYS A 296 -6.81 -25.83 5.67
CA LYS A 296 -6.43 -25.58 7.06
C LYS A 296 -6.47 -24.10 7.42
N VAL A 297 -6.82 -23.83 8.68
CA VAL A 297 -6.81 -22.48 9.29
C VAL A 297 -5.60 -22.38 10.23
N PRO A 298 -4.68 -21.42 10.05
CA PRO A 298 -3.48 -21.32 10.87
C PRO A 298 -3.78 -20.63 12.19
N THR A 299 -3.71 -21.32 13.33
CA THR A 299 -3.88 -20.71 14.68
C THR A 299 -2.56 -20.30 15.35
N VAL A 300 -1.43 -20.63 14.72
CA VAL A 300 -0.08 -20.23 15.08
C VAL A 300 0.64 -19.72 13.83
N ILE A 301 1.77 -19.03 14.00
CA ILE A 301 2.59 -18.57 12.87
C ILE A 301 3.01 -19.81 12.07
N LEU A 302 2.77 -19.80 10.76
CA LEU A 302 3.23 -20.84 9.85
C LEU A 302 4.36 -20.30 8.96
N PRO A 303 5.54 -20.94 8.96
CA PRO A 303 6.57 -20.63 7.98
C PRO A 303 6.04 -20.80 6.56
N TRP A 304 6.23 -19.79 5.73
CA TRP A 304 5.90 -19.78 4.31
C TRP A 304 7.17 -19.52 3.50
N VAL A 305 8.11 -20.44 3.70
CA VAL A 305 9.47 -20.37 3.16
C VAL A 305 9.44 -20.55 1.64
N ARG A 306 10.25 -19.76 0.95
CA ARG A 306 10.44 -19.89 -0.51
C ARG A 306 11.00 -21.28 -0.83
N GLY A 307 10.33 -22.01 -1.72
CA GLY A 307 10.76 -23.33 -2.21
C GLY A 307 11.20 -23.29 -3.67
N ASN A 308 11.11 -24.43 -4.36
CA ASN A 308 11.37 -24.52 -5.80
C ASN A 308 10.26 -23.89 -6.68
N GLN A 309 9.13 -23.51 -6.07
CA GLN A 309 8.02 -22.85 -6.73
C GLN A 309 7.73 -21.50 -6.07
N ASP A 310 7.28 -20.55 -6.87
CA ASP A 310 6.84 -19.25 -6.38
C ASP A 310 5.72 -19.40 -5.36
N ARG A 311 5.79 -18.62 -4.29
CA ARG A 311 4.70 -18.49 -3.32
C ARG A 311 3.57 -17.69 -3.93
N ILE A 312 2.41 -18.33 -4.08
CA ILE A 312 1.22 -17.73 -4.67
C ILE A 312 0.07 -17.75 -3.67
N ALA A 313 -0.62 -16.62 -3.55
CA ALA A 313 -1.81 -16.47 -2.73
C ALA A 313 -2.97 -15.82 -3.49
N GLY A 314 -4.19 -16.08 -3.01
CA GLY A 314 -5.41 -15.39 -3.45
C GLY A 314 -5.93 -14.43 -2.38
N VAL A 315 -6.62 -13.38 -2.80
CA VAL A 315 -7.38 -12.47 -1.93
C VAL A 315 -8.81 -12.39 -2.44
N SER A 316 -9.78 -12.68 -1.60
CA SER A 316 -11.22 -12.58 -1.91
C SER A 316 -11.84 -11.39 -1.20
N SER A 317 -12.72 -10.65 -1.90
CA SER A 317 -13.62 -9.70 -1.26
C SER A 317 -14.98 -9.66 -1.95
N PHE A 318 -16.05 -9.84 -1.18
CA PHE A 318 -17.42 -9.96 -1.68
C PHE A 318 -18.27 -8.83 -1.10
N GLY A 319 -18.94 -8.07 -1.97
CA GLY A 319 -19.84 -6.99 -1.57
C GLY A 319 -21.21 -7.53 -1.23
N PHE A 320 -21.86 -7.00 -0.18
CA PHE A 320 -23.23 -7.41 0.16
C PHE A 320 -24.28 -7.01 -0.89
N SER A 321 -23.89 -6.19 -1.89
CA SER A 321 -24.69 -5.93 -3.09
C SER A 321 -24.62 -7.04 -4.13
N GLY A 322 -23.68 -7.99 -3.99
CA GLY A 322 -23.46 -9.12 -4.90
C GLY A 322 -22.19 -9.01 -5.75
N THR A 323 -21.49 -7.87 -5.77
CA THR A 323 -20.24 -7.72 -6.55
C THR A 323 -19.07 -8.43 -5.87
N ASN A 324 -18.49 -9.42 -6.54
CA ASN A 324 -17.36 -10.20 -6.06
C ASN A 324 -16.07 -9.78 -6.76
N ALA A 325 -14.95 -9.80 -6.03
CA ALA A 325 -13.62 -9.60 -6.57
C ALA A 325 -12.66 -10.66 -6.04
N HIS A 326 -11.75 -11.13 -6.89
CA HIS A 326 -10.65 -12.02 -6.50
C HIS A 326 -9.34 -11.61 -7.19
N VAL A 327 -8.23 -11.65 -6.44
CA VAL A 327 -6.88 -11.27 -6.92
C VAL A 327 -5.89 -12.37 -6.58
N ILE A 328 -5.06 -12.75 -7.55
CA ILE A 328 -3.95 -13.70 -7.40
C ILE A 328 -2.64 -12.92 -7.30
N LEU A 329 -1.93 -13.09 -6.19
CA LEU A 329 -0.61 -12.52 -5.93
C LEU A 329 0.47 -13.60 -5.94
N ALA A 330 1.63 -13.25 -6.48
CA ALA A 330 2.85 -14.02 -6.35
C ALA A 330 3.93 -13.19 -5.65
N GLU A 331 4.91 -13.86 -5.06
CA GLU A 331 6.09 -13.19 -4.52
C GLU A 331 6.84 -12.37 -5.57
N ALA A 332 7.58 -11.36 -5.10
CA ALA A 332 8.46 -10.57 -5.93
C ALA A 332 9.57 -11.44 -6.57
N PRO A 333 9.99 -11.12 -7.81
CA PRO A 333 11.05 -11.86 -8.49
C PRO A 333 12.37 -11.71 -7.73
N LEU A 334 13.18 -12.78 -7.71
CA LEU A 334 14.57 -12.66 -7.27
C LEU A 334 15.35 -11.95 -8.38
N LEU A 335 15.50 -10.64 -8.23
CA LEU A 335 16.46 -9.91 -9.03
C LEU A 335 17.82 -10.14 -8.40
N GLU A 336 18.81 -10.52 -9.22
CA GLU A 336 20.19 -10.59 -8.75
C GLU A 336 20.54 -9.25 -8.13
N ALA A 337 20.90 -9.26 -6.84
CA ALA A 337 21.40 -8.08 -6.19
C ALA A 337 22.63 -7.63 -6.97
N LYS A 338 22.51 -6.51 -7.70
CA LYS A 338 23.66 -5.89 -8.34
C LYS A 338 24.62 -5.55 -7.22
N SER A 339 25.69 -6.34 -7.08
CA SER A 339 26.65 -6.10 -6.03
C SER A 339 27.26 -4.73 -6.28
N ILE A 340 27.07 -3.82 -5.34
CA ILE A 340 27.87 -2.61 -5.29
C ILE A 340 29.29 -3.12 -5.02
N THR A 341 30.16 -3.08 -6.03
CA THR A 341 31.51 -3.64 -5.93
C THR A 341 32.34 -2.91 -4.87
N THR A 342 32.00 -1.66 -4.53
CA THR A 342 32.61 -0.85 -3.45
C THR A 342 31.65 0.27 -2.99
N GLU A 343 31.39 0.40 -1.68
CA GLU A 343 30.68 1.59 -1.15
C GLU A 343 31.51 2.86 -1.45
N PRO A 344 30.85 3.96 -1.88
CA PRO A 344 31.49 5.25 -2.04
C PRO A 344 32.16 5.72 -0.74
N PRO A 345 33.38 6.30 -0.79
CA PRO A 345 34.06 6.82 0.40
C PRO A 345 33.34 8.02 1.01
N VAL A 346 32.56 8.75 0.21
CA VAL A 346 31.77 9.92 0.64
C VAL A 346 30.39 9.86 -0.03
N ASN A 347 29.34 10.14 0.74
CA ASN A 347 27.95 10.13 0.31
C ASN A 347 27.29 11.48 0.61
N LEU A 348 26.33 11.89 -0.23
CA LEU A 348 25.53 13.10 -0.07
C LEU A 348 24.08 12.72 0.18
N LEU A 349 23.59 12.91 1.41
CA LEU A 349 22.17 12.77 1.74
C LEU A 349 21.48 14.12 1.64
N THR A 350 20.37 14.21 0.92
CA THR A 350 19.49 15.37 0.95
C THR A 350 18.16 15.07 1.60
N LEU A 351 17.67 16.01 2.41
CA LEU A 351 16.33 16.03 2.96
C LEU A 351 15.68 17.37 2.64
N SER A 352 14.36 17.37 2.52
CA SER A 352 13.62 18.62 2.39
C SER A 352 12.22 18.55 3.00
N ALA A 353 11.68 19.69 3.39
CA ALA A 353 10.31 19.79 3.84
C ALA A 353 9.66 21.15 3.54
N LYS A 354 8.32 21.21 3.65
CA LYS A 354 7.57 22.47 3.47
C LYS A 354 7.72 23.44 4.65
N THR A 355 8.15 22.96 5.81
CA THR A 355 8.40 23.79 7.00
C THR A 355 9.67 23.33 7.74
N SER A 356 10.28 24.23 8.52
CA SER A 356 11.43 23.90 9.38
C SER A 356 11.10 22.81 10.41
N THR A 357 9.91 22.86 11.01
CA THR A 357 9.43 21.83 11.95
C THR A 357 9.32 20.45 11.29
N ALA A 358 8.78 20.39 10.07
CA ALA A 358 8.69 19.13 9.34
C ALA A 358 10.09 18.60 8.96
N LEU A 359 11.04 19.46 8.62
CA LEU A 359 12.42 19.06 8.34
C LEU A 359 13.10 18.45 9.58
N GLN A 360 12.92 19.08 10.75
CA GLN A 360 13.41 18.55 12.03
C GLN A 360 12.79 17.19 12.37
N GLN A 361 11.47 17.05 12.22
CA GLN A 361 10.79 15.77 12.44
C GLN A 361 11.25 14.69 11.45
N LEU A 362 11.55 15.05 10.20
CA LEU A 362 12.07 14.14 9.19
C LEU A 362 13.49 13.67 9.57
N ALA A 363 14.35 14.57 10.02
CA ALA A 363 15.68 14.22 10.53
C ALA A 363 15.62 13.22 11.70
N VAL A 364 14.72 13.44 12.67
CA VAL A 364 14.48 12.48 13.78
C VAL A 364 14.01 11.11 13.26
N ARG A 365 13.12 11.08 12.25
CA ARG A 365 12.69 9.83 11.63
C ARG A 365 13.84 9.09 10.95
N TYR A 366 14.72 9.79 10.23
CA TYR A 366 15.92 9.20 9.62
C TYR A 366 16.91 8.69 10.67
N GLN A 367 17.11 9.42 11.76
CA GLN A 367 17.94 8.98 12.87
C GLN A 367 17.43 7.66 13.48
N ASN A 368 16.11 7.54 13.71
CA ASN A 368 15.49 6.31 14.21
C ASN A 368 15.58 5.17 13.19
N TYR A 369 15.39 5.47 11.91
CA TYR A 369 15.53 4.51 10.84
C TYR A 369 16.94 3.91 10.77
N LEU A 370 17.99 4.74 10.86
CA LEU A 370 19.39 4.28 10.85
C LEU A 370 19.73 3.38 12.05
N LYS A 371 19.07 3.56 13.19
CA LYS A 371 19.25 2.69 14.37
C LYS A 371 18.69 1.28 14.14
N ASN A 372 17.54 1.21 13.47
CA ASN A 372 16.77 -0.02 13.30
C ASN A 372 17.08 -0.78 12.00
N ASN A 373 17.67 -0.14 11.00
CA ASN A 373 17.90 -0.73 9.66
C ASN A 373 19.39 -0.74 9.31
N ARG A 374 20.18 -1.52 10.06
CA ARG A 374 21.64 -1.55 9.91
C ARG A 374 22.12 -2.16 8.58
N ASN A 375 21.28 -2.98 7.94
CA ASN A 375 21.65 -3.77 6.77
C ASN A 375 21.61 -2.99 5.44
N HIS A 376 20.88 -1.87 5.35
CA HIS A 376 20.81 -1.08 4.12
C HIS A 376 22.11 -0.30 3.88
N ALA A 377 22.70 -0.36 2.69
CA ALA A 377 23.92 0.40 2.37
C ALA A 377 23.70 1.92 2.52
N LEU A 378 24.74 2.66 2.92
CA LEU A 378 24.63 4.12 3.09
C LEU A 378 24.36 4.82 1.75
N ALA A 379 24.98 4.33 0.69
CA ALA A 379 24.80 4.84 -0.67
C ALA A 379 23.36 4.63 -1.17
N ASP A 380 22.73 3.49 -0.88
CA ASP A 380 21.33 3.22 -1.25
C ASP A 380 20.35 4.15 -0.52
N ILE A 381 20.64 4.49 0.74
CA ILE A 381 19.86 5.46 1.51
C ILE A 381 19.94 6.84 0.86
N CYS A 382 21.15 7.29 0.53
CA CYS A 382 21.36 8.60 -0.10
C CYS A 382 20.74 8.65 -1.50
N PHE A 383 20.97 7.60 -2.30
CA PHE A 383 20.38 7.42 -3.62
C PHE A 383 18.86 7.54 -3.58
N THR A 384 18.21 6.72 -2.76
CA THR A 384 16.75 6.69 -2.67
C THR A 384 16.19 8.04 -2.19
N ALA A 385 16.84 8.70 -1.23
CA ALA A 385 16.41 10.00 -0.74
C ALA A 385 16.50 11.09 -1.83
N ASN A 386 17.58 11.07 -2.61
CA ASN A 386 17.86 12.10 -3.62
C ASN A 386 17.03 11.92 -4.90
N ILE A 387 16.79 10.69 -5.36
CA ILE A 387 16.01 10.47 -6.60
C ILE A 387 14.51 10.25 -6.34
N GLY A 388 14.16 9.73 -5.16
CA GLY A 388 12.82 9.22 -4.85
C GLY A 388 11.99 10.14 -3.96
N ARG A 389 12.42 11.38 -3.73
CA ARG A 389 11.68 12.37 -2.93
C ARG A 389 11.53 13.68 -3.69
N SER A 390 10.43 14.37 -3.42
CA SER A 390 10.25 15.75 -3.89
C SER A 390 11.11 16.72 -3.07
N HIS A 391 11.67 17.73 -3.73
CA HIS A 391 12.58 18.70 -3.09
C HIS A 391 11.89 20.03 -2.79
N PHE A 392 11.56 20.26 -1.51
CA PHE A 392 10.88 21.46 -1.01
C PHE A 392 11.83 22.61 -0.64
N ASN A 393 11.25 23.67 -0.05
CA ASN A 393 11.93 24.93 0.22
C ASN A 393 12.85 24.91 1.44
N HIS A 394 12.54 24.12 2.48
CA HIS A 394 13.48 23.93 3.60
C HIS A 394 14.35 22.73 3.27
N ARG A 395 15.63 22.96 3.03
CA ARG A 395 16.57 21.95 2.53
C ARG A 395 17.69 21.70 3.54
N LEU A 396 18.09 20.44 3.63
CA LEU A 396 19.23 19.95 4.39
C LEU A 396 20.05 19.06 3.45
N ALA A 397 21.36 19.27 3.41
CA ALA A 397 22.31 18.39 2.75
C ALA A 397 23.39 17.99 3.75
N ILE A 398 23.69 16.69 3.80
CA ILE A 398 24.66 16.11 4.73
C ILE A 398 25.65 15.28 3.94
N ILE A 399 26.92 15.69 3.98
CA ILE A 399 28.05 14.93 3.47
C ILE A 399 28.54 14.01 4.57
N THR A 400 28.66 12.72 4.28
CA THR A 400 28.96 11.70 5.29
C THR A 400 29.72 10.52 4.70
N ARG A 401 30.63 9.94 5.48
CA ARG A 401 31.45 8.77 5.12
C ARG A 401 30.95 7.48 5.76
N SER A 402 30.07 7.58 6.76
CA SER A 402 29.56 6.41 7.48
C SER A 402 28.20 6.64 8.13
N LYS A 403 27.47 5.56 8.38
CA LYS A 403 26.19 5.64 9.11
C LYS A 403 26.34 6.22 10.51
N GLN A 404 27.47 5.98 11.18
CA GLN A 404 27.75 6.49 12.52
C GLN A 404 27.95 8.02 12.48
N GLU A 405 28.73 8.51 11.52
CA GLU A 405 28.91 9.94 11.30
C GLU A 405 27.56 10.62 10.98
N LEU A 406 26.76 10.02 10.09
CA LEU A 406 25.43 10.52 9.76
C LEU A 406 24.50 10.60 10.99
N GLN A 407 24.54 9.60 11.88
CA GLN A 407 23.77 9.61 13.13
C GLN A 407 24.22 10.74 14.08
N GLN A 408 25.53 11.02 14.15
CA GLN A 408 26.07 12.12 14.95
C GLN A 408 25.65 13.47 14.36
N GLN A 409 25.75 13.64 13.04
CA GLN A 409 25.32 14.85 12.34
C GLN A 409 23.82 15.12 12.55
N PHE A 410 22.96 14.09 12.47
CA PHE A 410 21.55 14.24 12.82
C PHE A 410 21.32 14.63 14.27
N THR A 411 22.08 14.06 15.21
CA THR A 411 21.97 14.40 16.64
C THR A 411 22.28 15.88 16.86
N GLN A 412 23.36 16.37 16.26
CA GLN A 412 23.76 17.77 16.36
C GLN A 412 22.78 18.71 15.66
N PHE A 413 22.27 18.34 14.48
CA PHE A 413 21.24 19.12 13.78
C PHE A 413 19.95 19.26 14.61
N CYS A 414 19.50 18.17 15.23
CA CYS A 414 18.33 18.17 16.09
C CYS A 414 18.53 18.99 17.38
N SER A 415 19.78 19.17 17.84
CA SER A 415 20.12 20.07 18.95
C SER A 415 20.42 21.51 18.52
N GLY A 416 20.22 21.86 17.25
CA GLY A 416 20.45 23.21 16.72
C GLY A 416 21.88 23.52 16.28
N GLY A 417 22.76 22.52 16.23
CA GLY A 417 24.15 22.65 15.76
C GLY A 417 24.27 22.57 14.24
N THR A 418 25.44 23.00 13.73
CA THR A 418 25.82 22.93 12.32
C THR A 418 27.19 22.25 12.17
N PRO A 419 27.25 20.90 12.22
CA PRO A 419 28.49 20.16 12.01
C PRO A 419 29.15 20.48 10.67
N GLU A 420 30.45 20.20 10.59
CA GLU A 420 31.15 20.12 9.30
C GLU A 420 30.44 19.13 8.35
N GLY A 421 30.33 19.51 7.07
CA GLY A 421 29.64 18.73 6.06
C GLY A 421 28.11 18.81 6.10
N LEU A 422 27.52 19.59 7.02
CA LEU A 422 26.09 19.85 7.07
C LEU A 422 25.75 21.24 6.54
N PHE A 423 24.86 21.27 5.56
CA PHE A 423 24.38 22.49 4.92
C PHE A 423 22.87 22.59 5.10
N GLN A 424 22.37 23.77 5.46
CA GLN A 424 20.93 24.02 5.57
C GLN A 424 20.57 25.35 4.91
N GLY A 425 19.40 25.40 4.30
CA GLY A 425 18.93 26.60 3.60
C GLY A 425 17.42 26.65 3.45
N ARG A 426 16.91 27.87 3.21
CA ARG A 426 15.51 28.11 2.85
C ARG A 426 15.45 28.77 1.49
N VAL A 427 14.96 28.04 0.50
CA VAL A 427 14.69 28.55 -0.84
C VAL A 427 13.49 29.51 -0.77
N ARG A 428 13.68 30.74 -1.24
CA ARG A 428 12.58 31.71 -1.42
C ARG A 428 12.01 31.53 -2.83
N GLU A 429 10.69 31.70 -3.00
CA GLU A 429 10.01 31.51 -4.30
C GLU A 429 10.62 32.34 -5.44
N ASN A 430 11.16 33.53 -5.14
CA ASN A 430 11.84 34.41 -6.11
C ASN A 430 13.33 34.10 -6.34
N GLN A 431 13.85 33.01 -5.75
CA GLN A 431 15.26 32.57 -5.83
C GLN A 431 15.41 31.17 -6.41
N VAL A 432 14.43 30.67 -7.17
CA VAL A 432 14.65 29.48 -7.99
C VAL A 432 15.66 29.86 -9.07
N ASN A 433 16.94 29.64 -8.76
CA ASN A 433 18.03 29.90 -9.66
C ASN A 433 17.89 28.94 -10.84
N HIS A 434 17.66 29.45 -12.04
CA HIS A 434 17.77 28.69 -13.30
C HIS A 434 19.22 28.27 -13.61
N ARG A 435 20.16 28.54 -12.69
CA ARG A 435 21.49 27.94 -12.76
C ARG A 435 21.31 26.45 -12.53
N PHE A 436 21.70 25.66 -13.52
CA PHE A 436 21.89 24.23 -13.38
C PHE A 436 23.28 24.00 -12.78
N PHE A 437 23.40 23.08 -11.83
CA PHE A 437 24.73 22.58 -11.50
C PHE A 437 25.27 21.86 -12.74
N PRO A 438 26.58 21.95 -13.03
CA PRO A 438 27.16 21.21 -14.13
C PRO A 438 26.77 19.74 -14.08
N ASP A 439 26.49 19.18 -15.25
CA ASP A 439 26.22 17.76 -15.41
C ASP A 439 27.47 16.95 -15.04
N LEU A 440 27.37 16.17 -13.96
CA LEU A 440 28.50 15.42 -13.39
C LEU A 440 28.11 13.96 -13.15
N GLU A 441 29.05 13.04 -13.35
CA GLU A 441 28.84 11.60 -13.15
C GLU A 441 29.13 11.19 -11.69
N PHE A 442 28.31 10.32 -11.11
CA PHE A 442 28.45 9.87 -9.72
C PHE A 442 29.87 9.43 -9.37
N LEU A 443 30.44 8.58 -10.22
CA LEU A 443 31.73 7.93 -9.99
C LEU A 443 32.89 8.92 -10.05
N SER A 444 32.76 9.98 -10.86
CA SER A 444 33.76 11.06 -10.93
C SER A 444 33.79 11.90 -9.65
N LEU A 445 32.63 12.06 -9.01
CA LEU A 445 32.43 12.90 -7.82
C LEU A 445 32.81 12.25 -6.51
N GLN A 446 32.74 10.92 -6.41
CA GLN A 446 33.13 10.18 -5.20
C GLN A 446 34.60 10.41 -4.80
N ASN A 447 35.43 10.81 -5.76
CA ASN A 447 36.85 11.07 -5.54
C ASN A 447 37.17 12.55 -5.27
N ASP A 448 36.17 13.45 -5.32
CA ASP A 448 36.36 14.88 -5.11
C ASP A 448 35.39 15.41 -4.04
N ALA A 449 35.86 15.43 -2.79
CA ALA A 449 35.11 15.95 -1.66
C ALA A 449 34.73 17.43 -1.86
N LYS A 450 35.56 18.24 -2.52
CA LYS A 450 35.28 19.66 -2.72
C LYS A 450 34.04 19.86 -3.59
N LEU A 451 33.90 19.05 -4.64
CA LEU A 451 32.79 19.17 -5.57
C LEU A 451 31.46 18.72 -4.93
N LEU A 452 31.48 17.78 -3.98
CA LEU A 452 30.30 17.45 -3.16
C LEU A 452 29.90 18.58 -2.21
N PHE A 453 30.87 19.31 -1.64
CA PHE A 453 30.61 20.51 -0.83
C PHE A 453 29.93 21.60 -1.66
N ASP A 454 30.48 21.91 -2.85
CA ASP A 454 29.91 22.90 -3.77
C ASP A 454 28.49 22.50 -4.20
N LEU A 455 28.25 21.21 -4.47
CA LEU A 455 26.92 20.68 -4.81
C LEU A 455 25.93 20.79 -3.64
N ALA A 456 26.36 20.46 -2.42
CA ALA A 456 25.53 20.54 -1.22
C ALA A 456 25.12 21.99 -0.94
N GLU A 457 26.06 22.93 -1.00
CA GLU A 457 25.80 24.37 -0.85
C GLU A 457 24.86 24.89 -1.94
N PHE A 458 25.11 24.52 -3.20
CA PHE A 458 24.25 24.89 -4.31
C PHE A 458 22.81 24.38 -4.14
N TYR A 459 22.65 23.11 -3.73
CA TYR A 459 21.33 22.51 -3.52
C TYR A 459 20.54 23.22 -2.41
N VAL A 460 21.14 23.50 -1.25
CA VAL A 460 20.42 24.13 -0.13
C VAL A 460 20.06 25.59 -0.42
N ASN A 461 20.82 26.24 -1.31
CA ASN A 461 20.55 27.59 -1.79
C ASN A 461 19.55 27.66 -2.96
N GLY A 462 18.87 26.55 -3.28
CA GLY A 462 17.77 26.52 -4.24
C GLY A 462 18.16 26.11 -5.65
N GLY A 463 19.40 25.67 -5.86
CA GLY A 463 19.84 25.08 -7.11
C GLY A 463 19.03 23.84 -7.49
N SER A 464 18.84 23.65 -8.80
CA SER A 464 18.23 22.43 -9.36
C SER A 464 19.31 21.41 -9.70
N VAL A 465 19.17 20.20 -9.19
CA VAL A 465 20.13 19.10 -9.38
C VAL A 465 19.44 17.96 -10.13
N ASN A 466 20.03 17.50 -11.23
CA ASN A 466 19.57 16.29 -11.90
C ASN A 466 20.11 15.05 -11.18
N TRP A 467 19.37 14.56 -10.19
CA TRP A 467 19.81 13.41 -9.39
C TRP A 467 19.89 12.11 -10.20
N GLU A 468 19.10 11.92 -11.26
CA GLU A 468 19.21 10.73 -12.12
C GLU A 468 20.56 10.69 -12.83
N LYS A 469 20.98 11.84 -13.36
CA LYS A 469 22.31 11.98 -13.97
C LYS A 469 23.43 11.91 -12.93
N PHE A 470 23.24 12.53 -11.76
CA PHE A 470 24.19 12.42 -10.65
C PHE A 470 24.42 10.97 -10.23
N TYR A 471 23.43 10.09 -10.30
CA TYR A 471 23.55 8.66 -10.01
C TYR A 471 23.74 7.78 -11.25
N GLN A 472 24.06 8.36 -12.40
CA GLN A 472 24.33 7.59 -13.61
C GLN A 472 25.51 6.62 -13.37
N GLY A 473 25.31 5.34 -13.70
CA GLY A 473 26.28 4.28 -13.44
C GLY A 473 26.23 3.68 -12.02
N TYR A 474 25.46 4.27 -11.09
CA TYR A 474 25.20 3.64 -9.80
C TYR A 474 24.24 2.46 -9.96
N SER A 475 24.64 1.29 -9.46
CA SER A 475 23.91 0.04 -9.61
C SER A 475 23.14 -0.40 -8.36
N GLY A 476 23.10 0.43 -7.32
CA GLY A 476 22.45 0.10 -6.05
C GLY A 476 20.93 0.01 -6.10
N CYS A 477 20.32 -0.26 -4.94
CA CYS A 477 18.90 -0.55 -4.81
C CYS A 477 18.14 0.59 -4.14
N LYS A 478 16.88 0.80 -4.53
CA LYS A 478 15.97 1.68 -3.79
C LYS A 478 15.58 1.01 -2.48
N VAL A 479 15.71 1.72 -1.36
CA VAL A 479 15.34 1.23 -0.02
C VAL A 479 14.12 1.95 0.53
N VAL A 480 13.38 1.30 1.43
CA VAL A 480 12.23 1.93 2.09
C VAL A 480 12.73 2.96 3.11
N LEU A 481 12.58 4.24 2.79
CA LEU A 481 12.96 5.34 3.66
C LEU A 481 11.76 5.91 4.43
N PRO A 482 12.00 6.63 5.55
CA PRO A 482 10.93 7.31 6.25
C PRO A 482 10.13 8.28 5.37
N ASN A 483 8.81 8.27 5.56
CA ASN A 483 7.89 9.15 4.84
C ASN A 483 7.81 10.55 5.47
N TYR A 484 7.23 11.49 4.71
CA TYR A 484 6.99 12.87 5.10
C TYR A 484 6.22 13.00 6.43
N PRO A 485 6.66 13.86 7.36
CA PRO A 485 5.97 14.08 8.62
C PRO A 485 4.84 15.10 8.44
N PHE A 486 3.66 14.64 8.02
CA PHE A 486 2.46 15.47 7.99
C PHE A 486 2.12 16.01 9.39
N GLN A 487 1.73 17.28 9.45
CA GLN A 487 1.30 17.91 10.70
C GLN A 487 0.02 17.24 11.20
N ARG A 488 -0.02 16.94 12.50
CA ARG A 488 -1.19 16.35 13.17
C ARG A 488 -2.07 17.47 13.71
N GLN A 489 -2.72 18.19 12.80
CA GLN A 489 -3.72 19.22 13.13
C GLN A 489 -5.13 18.63 13.10
N GLN A 490 -5.96 19.03 14.04
CA GLN A 490 -7.34 18.58 14.12
C GLN A 490 -8.24 19.50 13.30
N PHE A 491 -8.94 18.93 12.33
CA PHE A 491 -9.99 19.59 11.56
C PHE A 491 -11.28 18.80 11.72
N TRP A 492 -12.30 19.43 12.31
CA TRP A 492 -13.60 18.83 12.55
C TRP A 492 -14.69 19.91 12.52
N ILE A 493 -15.94 19.49 12.33
CA ILE A 493 -17.13 20.36 12.22
C ILE A 493 -17.75 20.73 13.56
#